data_AF-A0A9P6C7E6-F1
#
_entry.id   AF-A0A9P6C7E6-F1
#
_cell.length_a   1.000
_cell.length_b   1.000
_cell.length_c   1.000
_cell.angle_alpha   90.00
_cell.angle_beta   90.00
_cell.angle_gamma   90.00
#
_symmetry.space_group_name_H-M   'P 1'
#
loop_
_entity.id
_entity.type
_entity.pdbx_description
1 polymer ?
#
loop_
_entity_poly.entity_id
_entity_poly.type
_entity_poly.pdbx_seq_one_letter_code
_entity_poly.pdbx_strand_id
1 'polypeptide(L)'
;ASHDSSAHSPPPYHSGTWQDYVDRLTQWGLNNDSHFDQIAWLKGPSGPGKSIVAQYCAEALEERLGASFFFSRSNDRGDPYRFFTSISYQLAMKDDRYGDLLDRRICRDPTLVGKSVLH
;
A
#
# COMPACT_ATOMS: atom_id res chain seq x y z
N ALA A 1 28.23 -1.31 21.84
CA ALA A 1 27.81 0.10 21.91
C ALA A 1 26.56 0.25 21.06
N SER A 2 25.43 0.58 21.69
CA SER A 2 24.10 0.68 21.08
C SER A 2 23.93 2.06 20.45
N HIS A 3 23.60 2.10 19.16
CA HIS A 3 23.38 3.33 18.41
C HIS A 3 21.93 3.81 18.56
N ASP A 4 21.80 5.04 19.06
CA ASP A 4 20.61 5.89 19.10
C ASP A 4 20.37 6.49 17.71
N SER A 5 19.11 6.58 17.25
CA SER A 5 18.72 7.32 16.04
C SER A 5 17.26 7.76 16.12
N SER A 6 17.09 8.94 16.71
CA SER A 6 16.08 9.98 16.41
C SER A 6 14.63 9.51 16.24
N ALA A 7 13.92 9.44 17.37
CA ALA A 7 12.47 9.47 17.40
C ALA A 7 11.94 10.78 16.80
N HIS A 8 11.48 10.74 15.55
CA HIS A 8 10.52 11.71 15.03
C HIS A 8 9.24 11.58 15.88
N SER A 9 9.15 12.44 16.91
CA SER A 9 7.95 12.55 17.73
C SER A 9 6.82 13.06 16.84
N PRO A 10 5.75 12.28 16.62
CA PRO A 10 4.62 12.75 15.83
C PRO A 10 3.93 13.92 16.55
N PRO A 11 3.27 14.84 15.80
CA PRO A 11 2.59 15.98 16.40
C PRO A 11 1.52 15.53 17.41
N PRO A 12 1.21 16.41 18.39
CA PRO A 12 0.37 16.06 19.53
C PRO A 12 -1.00 15.58 19.09
N TYR A 13 -1.50 14.61 19.83
CA TYR A 13 -2.78 13.94 19.66
C TYR A 13 -3.91 14.98 19.51
N HIS A 14 -4.33 15.25 18.28
CA HIS A 14 -5.50 16.06 18.01
C HIS A 14 -6.74 15.18 18.16
N SER A 15 -7.77 15.73 18.77
CA SER A 15 -9.13 15.19 18.85
C SER A 15 -9.76 15.10 17.45
N GLY A 16 -9.16 14.31 16.57
CA GLY A 16 -9.68 14.02 15.25
C GLY A 16 -10.55 12.78 15.33
N THR A 17 -11.80 12.92 14.94
CA THR A 17 -12.65 11.77 14.66
C THR A 17 -11.97 10.91 13.57
N TRP A 18 -12.31 9.63 13.49
CA TRP A 18 -11.82 8.75 12.42
C TRP A 18 -11.99 9.33 11.01
N GLN A 19 -13.03 10.16 10.82
CA GLN A 19 -13.30 10.95 9.62
C GLN A 19 -12.13 11.87 9.25
N ASP A 20 -11.61 12.63 10.23
CA ASP A 20 -10.51 13.58 10.02
C ASP A 20 -9.23 12.87 9.54
N TYR A 21 -9.01 11.63 10.00
CA TYR A 21 -7.90 10.82 9.52
C TYR A 21 -8.10 10.33 8.10
N VAL A 22 -9.31 9.89 7.75
CA VAL A 22 -9.65 9.47 6.37
C VAL A 22 -9.49 10.65 5.42
N ASP A 23 -10.02 11.82 5.77
CA ASP A 23 -9.94 13.01 4.94
C ASP A 23 -8.49 13.42 4.70
N ARG A 24 -7.69 13.49 5.77
CA ARG A 24 -6.26 13.86 5.65
C ARG A 24 -5.47 12.88 4.79
N LEU A 25 -5.67 11.57 4.98
CA LEU A 25 -4.95 10.54 4.23
C LEU A 25 -5.43 10.47 2.77
N THR A 26 -6.72 10.68 2.52
CA THR A 26 -7.25 10.79 1.17
C THR A 26 -6.65 12.00 0.47
N GLN A 27 -6.66 13.18 1.10
CA GLN A 27 -6.02 14.38 0.54
C GLN A 27 -4.54 14.20 0.27
N TRP A 28 -3.82 13.51 1.16
CA TRP A 28 -2.44 13.10 0.91
C TRP A 28 -2.32 12.24 -0.36
N GLY A 29 -3.15 11.21 -0.52
CA GLY A 29 -3.13 10.33 -1.70
C GLY A 29 -3.60 11.01 -2.99
N LEU A 30 -4.38 12.09 -2.90
CA LEU A 30 -4.79 12.89 -4.04
C LEU A 30 -3.72 13.87 -4.52
N ASN A 31 -2.74 14.16 -3.68
CA ASN A 31 -1.72 15.16 -3.97
C ASN A 31 -0.70 14.62 -4.99
N ASN A 32 -0.61 15.27 -6.14
CA ASN A 32 0.27 14.88 -7.24
C ASN A 32 1.64 15.57 -7.20
N ASP A 33 1.93 16.38 -6.18
CA ASP A 33 3.21 17.07 -6.10
C ASP A 33 4.31 16.05 -5.76
N SER A 34 5.28 15.88 -6.66
CA SER A 34 6.35 14.88 -6.58
C SER A 34 7.33 15.11 -5.42
N HIS A 35 7.12 16.18 -4.64
CA HIS A 35 7.92 16.57 -3.49
C HIS A 35 7.37 16.08 -2.13
N PHE A 36 6.20 15.44 -2.08
CA PHE A 36 5.63 14.93 -0.83
C PHE A 36 6.08 13.50 -0.48
N ASP A 37 5.99 13.19 0.82
CA ASP A 37 6.27 11.87 1.38
C ASP A 37 5.43 10.78 0.68
N GLN A 38 6.07 9.78 0.08
CA GLN A 38 5.42 8.62 -0.55
C GLN A 38 4.82 7.64 0.47
N ILE A 39 4.98 7.91 1.76
CA ILE A 39 4.51 7.08 2.86
C ILE A 39 3.78 7.94 3.88
N ALA A 40 2.49 7.69 4.07
CA ALA A 40 1.72 8.30 5.15
C ALA A 40 1.66 7.40 6.39
N TRP A 41 1.93 7.99 7.56
CA TRP A 41 1.90 7.28 8.84
C TRP A 41 0.63 7.57 9.63
N LEU A 42 -0.15 6.53 9.92
CA LEU A 42 -1.30 6.60 10.85
C LEU A 42 -0.91 6.05 12.23
N LYS A 43 -0.64 6.94 13.18
CA LYS A 43 -0.34 6.59 14.58
C LYS A 43 -1.58 6.79 15.45
N GLY A 44 -1.86 5.84 16.34
CA GLY A 44 -2.99 5.93 17.28
C GLY A 44 -3.01 4.74 18.25
N PRO A 45 -3.95 4.70 19.21
CA PRO A 45 -4.05 3.65 20.23
C PRO A 45 -4.22 2.25 19.61
N SER A 46 -3.60 1.21 20.20
CA SER A 46 -3.74 -0.16 19.68
C SER A 46 -5.22 -0.56 19.60
N GLY A 47 -5.67 -0.98 18.41
CA GLY A 47 -7.07 -1.30 18.12
C GLY A 47 -7.38 -1.34 16.61
N PRO A 48 -8.52 -1.93 16.21
CA PRO A 48 -8.87 -2.16 14.80
C PRO A 48 -9.15 -0.87 14.00
N GLY A 49 -9.38 0.26 14.68
CA GLY A 49 -9.76 1.53 14.05
C GLY A 49 -8.78 2.06 12.99
N LYS A 50 -7.49 1.66 13.05
CA LYS A 50 -6.51 2.05 12.02
C LYS A 50 -6.70 1.31 10.70
N SER A 51 -7.00 0.02 10.76
CA SER A 51 -7.26 -0.78 9.55
C SER A 51 -8.53 -0.31 8.86
N ILE A 52 -9.54 0.06 9.66
CA ILE A 52 -10.78 0.67 9.14
C ILE A 52 -10.44 1.97 8.39
N VAL A 53 -9.71 2.90 8.99
CA VAL A 53 -9.30 4.14 8.31
C VAL A 53 -8.56 3.84 6.99
N ALA A 54 -7.62 2.90 6.99
CA ALA A 54 -6.89 2.52 5.77
C ALA A 54 -7.82 1.95 4.68
N GLN A 55 -8.81 1.14 5.08
CA GLN A 55 -9.82 0.62 4.17
C GLN A 55 -10.65 1.75 3.54
N TYR A 56 -11.20 2.65 4.35
CA TYR A 56 -11.97 3.79 3.84
C TYR A 56 -11.14 4.69 2.91
N CYS A 57 -9.84 4.88 3.19
CA CYS A 57 -8.95 5.61 2.29
C CYS A 57 -8.76 4.89 0.95
N ALA A 58 -8.60 3.56 0.96
CA ALA A 58 -8.44 2.78 -0.26
C ALA A 58 -9.71 2.81 -1.12
N GLU A 59 -10.89 2.71 -0.50
CA GLU A 59 -12.18 2.87 -1.16
C GLU A 59 -12.33 4.28 -1.75
N ALA A 60 -12.01 5.33 -0.98
CA ALA A 60 -12.09 6.72 -1.45
C ALA A 60 -11.12 7.04 -2.61
N LEU A 61 -10.03 6.28 -2.74
CA LEU A 61 -9.01 6.46 -3.77
C LEU A 61 -9.06 5.39 -4.87
N GLU A 62 -10.07 4.52 -4.90
CA GLU A 62 -10.11 3.34 -5.79
C GLU A 62 -9.90 3.68 -7.27
N GLU A 63 -10.53 4.76 -7.73
CA GLU A 63 -10.44 5.26 -9.12
C GLU A 63 -9.08 5.90 -9.46
N ARG A 64 -8.29 6.26 -8.45
CA ARG A 64 -6.96 6.85 -8.63
C ARG A 64 -5.82 5.88 -8.32
N LEU A 65 -6.08 4.85 -7.53
CA LEU A 65 -5.11 3.80 -7.24
C LEU A 65 -5.03 2.83 -8.41
N GLY A 66 -3.83 2.62 -8.94
CA GLY A 66 -3.58 1.55 -9.90
C GLY A 66 -3.79 0.16 -9.27
N ALA A 67 -3.46 0.00 -7.99
CA ALA A 67 -3.67 -1.21 -7.23
C ALA A 67 -3.60 -0.91 -5.72
N SER A 68 -4.12 -1.82 -4.90
CA SER A 68 -4.01 -1.76 -3.44
C SER A 68 -3.73 -3.13 -2.82
N PHE A 69 -3.09 -3.15 -1.64
CA PHE A 69 -2.83 -4.39 -0.91
C PHE A 69 -2.78 -4.12 0.60
N PHE A 70 -3.44 -4.98 1.39
CA PHE A 70 -3.49 -4.88 2.85
C PHE A 70 -2.68 -6.01 3.49
N PHE A 71 -1.64 -5.65 4.23
CA PHE A 71 -0.85 -6.61 5.01
C PHE A 71 -1.58 -6.98 6.31
N SER A 72 -1.90 -8.27 6.49
CA SER A 72 -2.45 -8.80 7.75
C SER A 72 -1.42 -9.58 8.54
N ARG A 73 -1.37 -9.33 9.87
CA ARG A 73 -0.45 -10.01 10.80
C ARG A 73 -0.74 -11.49 11.00
N SER A 74 -1.97 -11.94 10.75
CA SER A 74 -2.40 -13.32 10.99
C SER A 74 -2.14 -14.25 9.81
N ASN A 75 -2.12 -13.72 8.59
CA ASN A 75 -2.11 -14.53 7.36
C ASN A 75 -0.88 -14.30 6.46
N ASP A 76 -0.12 -13.20 6.60
CA ASP A 76 0.73 -12.73 5.49
C ASP A 76 2.08 -12.14 5.91
N ARG A 77 2.69 -12.58 7.02
CA ARG A 77 3.97 -11.99 7.48
C ARG A 77 5.18 -12.22 6.57
N GLY A 78 5.08 -12.90 5.43
CA GLY A 78 6.30 -13.24 4.69
C GLY A 78 6.14 -13.75 3.27
N ASP A 79 4.99 -13.55 2.62
CA ASP A 79 4.88 -13.86 1.19
C ASP A 79 4.93 -12.56 0.35
N PRO A 80 6.13 -12.03 0.06
CA PRO A 80 6.27 -10.92 -0.87
C PRO A 80 5.75 -11.25 -2.26
N TYR A 81 5.69 -12.54 -2.65
CA TYR A 81 5.14 -12.95 -3.94
C TYR A 81 3.65 -12.66 -4.02
N ARG A 82 2.91 -12.90 -2.94
CA ARG A 82 1.49 -12.56 -2.91
C ARG A 82 1.27 -11.06 -3.12
N PHE A 83 2.11 -10.22 -2.52
CA PHE A 83 2.06 -8.77 -2.77
C PHE A 83 2.32 -8.45 -4.25
N PHE A 84 3.45 -8.87 -4.81
CA PHE A 84 3.80 -8.54 -6.20
C PHE A 84 2.81 -9.12 -7.22
N THR A 85 2.37 -10.36 -7.03
CA THR A 85 1.39 -11.01 -7.90
C THR A 85 0.03 -10.31 -7.82
N SER A 86 -0.43 -9.93 -6.62
CA SER A 86 -1.71 -9.22 -6.45
C SER A 86 -1.68 -7.83 -7.09
N ILE A 87 -0.59 -7.09 -6.93
CA ILE A 87 -0.42 -5.77 -7.53
C ILE A 87 -0.34 -5.88 -9.06
N SER A 88 0.47 -6.82 -9.58
CA SER A 88 0.59 -7.03 -11.03
C SER A 88 -0.74 -7.43 -11.65
N TYR A 89 -1.48 -8.34 -11.02
CA TYR A 89 -2.80 -8.73 -11.48
C TYR A 89 -3.79 -7.57 -11.50
N GLN A 90 -3.87 -6.77 -10.43
CA GLN A 90 -4.76 -5.60 -10.38
C GLN A 90 -4.43 -4.58 -11.47
N LEU A 91 -3.14 -4.30 -11.70
CA LEU A 91 -2.71 -3.39 -12.77
C LEU A 91 -3.06 -3.93 -14.17
N ALA A 92 -2.90 -5.23 -14.40
CA ALA A 92 -3.27 -5.87 -15.67
C ALA A 92 -4.77 -5.82 -15.96
N MET A 93 -5.60 -5.87 -14.93
CA MET A 93 -7.05 -5.73 -15.09
C MET A 93 -7.50 -4.28 -15.30
N LYS A 94 -6.66 -3.28 -14.96
CA LYS A 94 -6.97 -1.85 -15.13
C LYS A 94 -6.35 -1.23 -16.39
N ASP A 95 -5.22 -1.77 -16.88
CA ASP A 95 -4.54 -1.30 -18.09
C ASP A 95 -4.25 -2.47 -19.03
N ASP A 96 -5.02 -2.56 -20.12
CA ASP A 96 -4.90 -3.60 -21.15
C ASP A 96 -3.49 -3.69 -21.73
N ARG A 97 -2.75 -2.58 -21.85
CA ARG A 97 -1.39 -2.58 -22.41
C ARG A 97 -0.42 -3.26 -21.45
N TYR A 98 -0.59 -3.02 -20.16
CA TYR A 98 0.16 -3.72 -19.13
C TYR A 98 -0.25 -5.20 -19.08
N GLY A 99 -1.54 -5.51 -19.19
CA GLY A 99 -2.05 -6.88 -19.32
C GLY A 99 -1.41 -7.65 -20.48
N ASP A 100 -1.44 -7.09 -21.68
CA ASP A 100 -0.82 -7.67 -22.89
C ASP A 100 0.68 -7.89 -22.73
N LEU A 101 1.38 -6.98 -22.04
CA LEU A 101 2.80 -7.12 -21.75
C LEU A 101 3.06 -8.27 -20.78
N LEU A 102 2.28 -8.34 -19.71
CA LEU A 102 2.38 -9.36 -18.68
C LEU A 102 2.09 -10.74 -19.26
N ASP A 103 1.01 -10.88 -20.04
CA ASP A 103 0.64 -12.12 -20.72
C ASP A 103 1.72 -12.59 -21.69
N ARG A 104 2.23 -11.70 -22.55
CA ARG A 104 3.35 -12.04 -23.45
C ARG A 104 4.57 -12.53 -22.67
N ARG A 105 4.85 -11.94 -21.50
CA ARG A 105 5.99 -12.34 -20.68
C ARG A 105 5.77 -13.70 -20.03
N ILE A 106 4.56 -13.97 -19.51
CA ILE A 106 4.18 -15.25 -18.92
C ILE A 106 4.13 -16.35 -19.99
N CYS A 107 3.55 -16.10 -21.17
CA CYS A 107 3.54 -17.08 -22.27
C CYS A 107 4.95 -17.45 -22.73
N ARG A 108 5.89 -16.49 -22.71
CA ARG A 108 7.30 -16.74 -23.06
C ARG A 108 8.06 -17.49 -21.97
N ASP A 109 7.72 -17.26 -20.71
CA ASP A 109 8.34 -17.91 -19.56
C ASP A 109 7.31 -18.18 -18.46
N PRO A 110 6.61 -19.34 -18.50
CA PRO A 110 5.59 -19.68 -17.51
C PRO A 110 6.14 -19.82 -16.08
N THR A 111 7.45 -20.05 -15.93
CA THR A 111 8.08 -20.16 -14.61
C THR A 111 8.15 -18.83 -13.86
N LEU A 112 7.92 -17.71 -14.56
CA LEU A 112 7.98 -16.36 -14.00
C LEU A 112 7.02 -16.15 -12.82
N VAL A 113 5.86 -16.80 -12.82
CA VAL A 113 4.86 -16.72 -11.74
C VAL A 113 5.38 -17.31 -10.42
N GLY A 114 6.35 -18.23 -10.48
CA GLY A 114 6.97 -18.86 -9.32
C GLY A 114 8.44 -18.48 -9.11
N LYS A 115 9.00 -17.57 -9.91
CA LYS A 115 10.41 -17.19 -9.80
C LYS A 115 10.64 -16.31 -8.59
N SER A 116 11.50 -16.79 -7.71
CA SER A 116 12.02 -16.02 -6.60
C SER A 116 13.05 -15.01 -7.10
N VAL A 117 12.88 -13.74 -6.76
CA VAL A 117 14.00 -12.80 -6.73
C VAL A 117 14.78 -13.13 -5.45
N LEU A 118 15.60 -14.19 -5.52
CA LEU A 118 16.56 -14.51 -4.48
C LEU A 118 17.49 -13.30 -4.36
N HIS A 119 17.50 -12.69 -3.18
CA HIS A 119 18.41 -11.60 -2.82
C HIS A 119 19.24 -12.04 -1.62
#